data_AF-A0A6N2E7H5-F1
#
_entry.id   AF-A0A6N2E7H5-F1
#
_cell.length_a   1.000
_cell.length_b   1.000
_cell.length_c   1.000
_cell.angle_alpha   90.00
_cell.angle_beta   90.00
_cell.angle_gamma   90.00
#
_symmetry.space_group_name_H-M   'P 1'
#
loop_
_entity.id
_entity.type
_entity.pdbx_description
1 polymer ?
#
loop_
_entity_poly.entity_id
_entity_poly.type
_entity_poly.pdbx_seq_one_letter_code
_entity_poly.pdbx_strand_id
1 'polypeptide(L)'
;MMAHEWVEDLEKDLAEAVEVKNRDSLHRYMTRLAEQFGKTGETSRRDSEQPSGTHFGAEISTLLTEIRAINSRIETMQKTMDKRFEDLTHNMDKRFEAVDKRFEEMLSYMDKRFEAVDKRFEDMQKNMDKRFEDMQKSMDKRFNSMQALMVLGFTVLATMMTVIRLFG
;
A
#
# COMPACT_ATOMS: atom_id res chain seq x y z
N MET A 1 12.01 63.73 -14.57
CA MET A 1 12.65 63.10 -13.40
C MET A 1 11.73 62.08 -12.75
N MET A 2 10.51 62.47 -12.36
CA MET A 2 9.50 61.57 -11.77
C MET A 2 9.22 60.28 -12.56
N ALA A 3 9.32 60.29 -13.90
CA ALA A 3 9.00 59.13 -14.74
C ALA A 3 10.01 57.97 -14.67
N HIS A 4 11.25 58.25 -14.25
CA HIS A 4 12.30 57.23 -14.19
C HIS A 4 12.22 56.42 -12.89
N GLU A 5 11.96 57.09 -11.77
CA GLU A 5 11.85 56.46 -10.44
C GLU A 5 10.73 55.42 -10.40
N TRP A 6 9.52 55.74 -10.85
CA TRP A 6 8.42 54.78 -10.78
C TRP A 6 8.60 53.58 -11.72
N VAL A 7 9.34 53.74 -12.82
CA VAL A 7 9.65 52.63 -13.73
C VAL A 7 10.60 51.63 -13.07
N GLU A 8 11.64 52.11 -12.40
CA GLU A 8 12.59 51.27 -11.68
C GLU A 8 11.93 50.54 -10.50
N ASP A 9 11.11 51.25 -9.72
CA ASP A 9 10.38 50.66 -8.59
C ASP A 9 9.42 49.56 -9.07
N LEU A 10 8.69 49.81 -10.15
CA LEU A 10 7.70 48.87 -10.68
C LEU A 10 8.37 47.67 -11.37
N GLU A 11 9.51 47.88 -12.04
CA GLU A 11 10.32 46.81 -12.61
C GLU A 11 10.89 45.88 -11.52
N LYS A 12 11.39 46.47 -10.43
CA LYS A 12 11.83 45.71 -9.25
C LYS A 12 10.66 44.95 -8.64
N ASP A 13 9.53 45.63 -8.44
CA ASP A 13 8.35 45.02 -7.83
C ASP A 13 7.82 43.83 -8.65
N LEU A 14 7.81 43.95 -9.98
CA LEU A 14 7.44 42.88 -10.90
C LEU A 14 8.40 41.71 -10.81
N ALA A 15 9.69 41.97 -10.79
CA ALA A 15 10.67 40.91 -10.78
C ALA A 15 10.75 40.14 -9.45
N GLU A 16 10.26 40.74 -8.36
CA GLU A 16 10.04 40.06 -7.09
C GLU A 16 8.70 39.32 -7.04
N ALA A 17 7.68 39.82 -7.76
CA ALA A 17 6.33 39.24 -7.74
C ALA A 17 6.16 38.03 -8.67
N VAL A 18 6.84 38.04 -9.82
CA VAL A 18 6.68 37.03 -10.88
C VAL A 18 8.01 36.69 -11.53
N GLU A 19 8.10 35.47 -12.05
CA GLU A 19 9.27 35.01 -12.79
C GLU A 19 9.43 35.80 -14.11
N VAL A 20 10.46 36.65 -14.17
CA VAL A 20 10.78 37.45 -15.35
C VAL A 20 11.78 36.70 -16.23
N LYS A 21 11.30 36.13 -17.33
CA LYS A 21 12.14 35.37 -18.28
C LYS A 21 13.18 36.22 -19.03
N ASN A 22 12.92 37.52 -19.21
CA ASN A 22 13.83 38.44 -19.90
C ASN A 22 13.71 39.86 -19.32
N ARG A 23 14.71 40.27 -18.54
CA ARG A 23 14.78 41.58 -17.87
C ARG A 23 14.84 42.74 -18.85
N ASP A 24 15.63 42.64 -19.93
CA ASP A 24 15.75 43.72 -20.91
C ASP A 24 14.43 44.02 -21.64
N SER A 25 13.63 42.99 -21.87
CA SER A 25 12.31 43.12 -22.50
C SER A 25 11.31 43.77 -21.55
N LEU A 26 11.38 43.43 -20.26
CA LEU A 26 10.60 44.05 -19.21
C LEU A 26 10.90 45.55 -19.14
N HIS A 27 12.17 45.90 -19.00
CA HIS A 27 12.62 47.30 -18.96
C HIS A 27 12.10 48.09 -20.17
N ARG A 28 12.34 47.59 -21.39
CA ARG A 28 11.87 48.24 -22.63
C ARG A 28 10.36 48.44 -22.67
N TYR A 29 9.57 47.50 -22.15
CA TYR A 29 8.11 47.61 -22.12
C TYR A 29 7.66 48.67 -21.10
N MET A 30 8.28 48.69 -19.92
CA MET A 30 7.99 49.66 -18.87
C MET A 30 8.37 51.08 -19.29
N THR A 31 9.52 51.27 -19.95
CA THR A 31 9.91 52.57 -20.50
C THR A 31 8.90 53.08 -21.54
N ARG A 32 8.43 52.21 -22.45
CA ARG A 32 7.41 52.59 -23.45
C ARG A 32 6.07 52.94 -22.82
N LEU A 33 5.65 52.19 -21.80
CA LEU A 33 4.43 52.51 -21.05
C LEU A 33 4.56 53.89 -20.40
N ALA A 34 5.71 54.16 -19.75
CA ALA A 34 5.95 55.45 -19.13
C ALA A 34 5.93 56.62 -20.11
N GLU A 35 6.47 56.42 -21.32
CA GLU A 35 6.39 57.41 -22.39
C GLU A 35 4.96 57.63 -22.90
N GLN A 36 4.14 56.59 -23.02
CA GLN A 36 2.73 56.73 -23.43
C GLN A 36 1.93 57.56 -22.43
N PHE A 37 2.10 57.32 -21.13
CA PHE A 37 1.38 58.08 -20.10
C PHE A 37 1.96 59.49 -19.88
N GLY A 38 3.27 59.68 -20.04
CA GLY A 38 3.91 61.00 -20.00
C GLY A 38 3.39 61.95 -21.09
N LYS A 39 3.14 61.44 -22.30
CA LYS A 39 2.58 62.21 -23.42
C LYS A 39 1.09 62.52 -23.27
N THR A 40 0.34 61.65 -22.62
CA THR A 40 -1.12 61.79 -22.45
C THR A 40 -1.49 62.94 -21.50
N GLY A 41 -0.63 63.25 -20.52
CA GLY A 41 -0.82 64.38 -19.61
C GLY A 41 -0.53 65.77 -20.20
N GLU A 42 0.14 65.86 -21.35
CA GLU A 42 0.48 67.13 -22.00
C GLU A 42 -0.65 67.66 -22.90
N THR A 43 -1.44 66.77 -23.49
CA THR A 43 -2.59 67.12 -24.35
C THR A 43 -3.82 67.65 -23.60
N SER A 44 -3.82 67.63 -22.25
CA SER A 44 -4.98 67.99 -21.44
C SER A 44 -4.75 69.18 -20.50
N ARG A 45 -3.82 70.09 -20.84
CA ARG A 45 -3.63 71.36 -20.10
C ARG A 45 -4.63 72.44 -20.53
N ARG A 46 -5.84 72.33 -19.99
CA ARG A 46 -6.66 73.44 -19.48
C ARG A 46 -7.70 72.79 -18.56
N ASP A 47 -7.65 73.14 -17.28
CA ASP A 47 -8.67 72.90 -16.27
C ASP A 47 -8.83 71.45 -15.77
N SER A 48 -8.00 71.06 -14.79
CA SER A 48 -8.37 70.36 -13.54
C SER A 48 -7.16 69.68 -12.88
N GLU A 49 -7.23 69.53 -11.56
CA GLU A 49 -6.16 69.14 -10.65
C GLU A 49 -5.67 67.68 -10.84
N GLN A 50 -4.37 67.50 -10.60
CA GLN A 50 -3.61 66.26 -10.43
C GLN A 50 -3.18 65.43 -11.68
N PRO A 51 -1.87 65.11 -11.82
CA PRO A 51 -1.35 64.33 -12.93
C PRO A 51 -1.70 62.84 -12.80
N SER A 52 -2.30 62.28 -13.85
CA SER A 52 -2.79 60.89 -13.95
C SER A 52 -1.74 59.78 -13.88
N GLY A 53 -0.44 60.10 -13.97
CA GLY A 53 0.65 59.11 -13.95
C GLY A 53 0.82 58.39 -12.61
N THR A 54 0.42 59.00 -11.50
CA THR A 54 0.54 58.40 -10.15
C THR A 54 -0.55 57.37 -9.85
N HIS A 55 -1.76 57.56 -10.39
CA HIS A 55 -2.89 56.64 -10.16
C HIS A 55 -2.64 55.27 -10.80
N PHE A 56 -2.17 55.25 -12.05
CA PHE A 56 -1.89 54.01 -12.78
C PHE A 56 -0.75 53.19 -12.14
N GLY A 57 0.31 53.86 -11.67
CA GLY A 57 1.38 53.20 -10.92
C GLY A 57 0.87 52.57 -9.61
N ALA A 58 -0.05 53.25 -8.93
CA ALA A 58 -0.66 52.73 -7.70
C ALA A 58 -1.56 51.50 -7.96
N GLU A 59 -2.34 51.49 -9.05
CA GLU A 59 -3.12 50.33 -9.47
C GLU A 59 -2.23 49.13 -9.79
N ILE A 60 -1.14 49.33 -10.54
CA ILE A 60 -0.20 48.25 -10.86
C ILE A 60 0.48 47.72 -9.60
N SER A 61 0.97 48.60 -8.72
CA SER A 61 1.60 48.19 -7.46
C SER A 61 0.64 47.36 -6.58
N THR A 62 -0.64 47.72 -6.58
CA THR A 62 -1.70 46.95 -5.90
C THR A 62 -1.84 45.55 -6.52
N LEU A 63 -1.96 45.46 -7.85
CA LEU A 63 -2.05 44.17 -8.55
C LEU A 63 -0.81 43.28 -8.30
N LEU A 64 0.38 43.86 -8.25
CA LEU A 64 1.61 43.11 -7.94
C LEU A 64 1.62 42.57 -6.52
N THR A 65 1.07 43.34 -5.57
CA THR A 65 0.91 42.89 -4.20
C THR A 65 -0.06 41.71 -4.10
N GLU A 66 -1.17 41.75 -4.84
CA GLU A 66 -2.12 40.63 -4.93
C GLU A 66 -1.49 39.38 -5.56
N ILE A 67 -0.72 39.54 -6.64
CA ILE A 67 0.00 38.44 -7.30
C ILE A 67 1.01 37.80 -6.33
N ARG A 68 1.79 38.58 -5.58
CA ARG A 68 2.69 38.06 -4.54
C ARG A 68 1.93 37.25 -3.48
N ALA A 69 0.80 37.76 -3.02
CA ALA A 69 -0.02 37.07 -2.04
C ALA A 69 -0.55 35.73 -2.58
N ILE A 70 -0.97 35.70 -3.85
CA ILE A 70 -1.40 34.48 -4.53
C ILE A 70 -0.25 33.48 -4.66
N ASN A 71 0.92 33.91 -5.10
CA ASN A 71 2.10 33.04 -5.25
C ASN A 71 2.52 32.43 -3.90
N SER A 72 2.58 33.24 -2.84
CA SER A 72 2.85 32.77 -1.48
C SER A 72 1.82 31.73 -0.99
N ARG A 73 0.54 31.94 -1.31
CA ARG A 73 -0.53 30.99 -1.00
C ARG A 73 -0.39 29.69 -1.80
N ILE A 74 -0.01 29.77 -3.07
CA ILE A 74 0.26 28.59 -3.92
C ILE A 74 1.43 27.79 -3.36
N GLU A 75 2.55 28.43 -3.00
CA GLU A 75 3.69 27.75 -2.39
C GLU A 75 3.32 27.06 -1.08
N THR A 76 2.54 27.75 -0.23
CA THR A 76 2.05 27.18 1.03
C THR A 76 1.14 25.98 0.77
N MET A 77 0.28 26.07 -0.24
CA MET A 77 -0.61 24.98 -0.64
C MET A 77 0.19 23.79 -1.19
N GLN A 78 1.21 24.03 -2.01
CA GLN A 78 2.11 22.98 -2.53
C GLN A 78 2.82 22.27 -1.38
N LYS A 79 3.48 23.01 -0.48
CA LYS A 79 4.14 22.43 0.71
C LYS A 79 3.18 21.61 1.58
N THR A 80 1.94 22.08 1.72
CA THR A 80 0.91 21.36 2.49
C THR A 80 0.49 20.08 1.77
N MET A 81 0.35 20.11 0.44
CA MET A 81 0.03 18.93 -0.35
C MET A 81 1.16 17.90 -0.31
N ASP A 82 2.41 18.32 -0.47
CA ASP A 82 3.58 17.44 -0.41
C ASP A 82 3.64 16.74 0.95
N LYS A 83 3.51 17.49 2.04
CA LYS A 83 3.47 16.92 3.39
C LYS A 83 2.32 15.92 3.57
N ARG A 84 1.12 16.24 3.07
CA ARG A 84 -0.03 15.33 3.15
C ARG A 84 0.19 14.06 2.33
N PHE A 85 0.89 14.16 1.21
CA PHE A 85 1.22 13.02 0.36
C PHE A 85 2.27 12.12 1.01
N GLU A 86 3.31 12.70 1.63
CA GLU A 86 4.28 11.97 2.44
C GLU A 86 3.60 11.25 3.62
N ASP A 87 2.75 11.96 4.38
CA ASP A 87 2.00 11.39 5.51
C ASP A 87 1.09 10.23 5.05
N LEU A 88 0.43 10.38 3.90
CA LEU A 88 -0.42 9.32 3.32
C LEU A 88 0.39 8.10 2.93
N THR A 89 1.52 8.30 2.25
CA THR A 89 2.41 7.22 1.79
C THR A 89 2.95 6.44 2.99
N HIS A 90 3.45 7.14 4.00
CA HIS A 90 3.95 6.51 5.22
C HIS A 90 2.84 5.79 6.01
N ASN A 91 1.60 6.31 6.02
CA ASN A 91 0.47 5.58 6.62
C ASN A 91 0.15 4.30 5.84
N MET A 92 0.18 4.36 4.50
CA MET A 92 -0.02 3.19 3.65
C MET A 92 1.04 2.13 3.92
N ASP A 93 2.32 2.49 3.95
CA ASP A 93 3.42 1.55 4.22
C ASP A 93 3.23 0.83 5.57
N LYS A 94 2.93 1.57 6.64
CA LYS A 94 2.62 0.98 7.96
C LYS A 94 1.44 0.01 7.93
N ARG A 95 0.41 0.32 7.14
CA ARG A 95 -0.76 -0.56 7.00
C ARG A 95 -0.42 -1.80 6.21
N PHE A 96 0.43 -1.70 5.18
CA PHE A 96 0.91 -2.86 4.42
C PHE A 96 1.78 -3.76 5.30
N GLU A 97 2.74 -3.22 6.04
CA GLU A 97 3.55 -4.00 7.01
C GLU A 97 2.67 -4.73 8.03
N ALA A 98 1.64 -4.07 8.55
CA ALA A 98 0.70 -4.70 9.48
C ALA A 98 -0.13 -5.82 8.83
N VAL A 99 -0.46 -5.71 7.55
CA VAL A 99 -1.14 -6.75 6.78
C VAL A 99 -0.19 -7.94 6.55
N ASP A 100 1.04 -7.68 6.12
CA ASP A 100 2.04 -8.72 5.88
C ASP A 100 2.30 -9.55 7.15
N LYS A 101 2.48 -8.88 8.30
CA LYS A 101 2.64 -9.57 9.59
C LYS A 101 1.44 -10.46 9.93
N ARG A 102 0.20 -10.00 9.69
CA ARG A 102 -1.00 -10.81 9.93
C ARG A 102 -1.08 -12.02 9.00
N PHE A 103 -0.62 -11.88 7.76
CA PHE A 103 -0.54 -13.00 6.82
C PHE A 103 0.51 -14.02 7.28
N GLU A 104 1.69 -13.59 7.71
CA GLU A 104 2.72 -14.47 8.27
C GLU A 104 2.21 -15.24 9.51
N GLU A 105 1.54 -14.54 10.42
CA GLU A 105 0.92 -15.16 11.61
C GLU A 105 -0.14 -16.19 11.23
N MET A 106 -0.96 -15.89 10.22
CA MET A 106 -1.99 -16.80 9.71
C MET A 106 -1.37 -18.06 9.09
N LEU A 107 -0.34 -17.91 8.26
CA LEU A 107 0.36 -19.03 7.64
C LEU A 107 1.01 -19.92 8.70
N SER A 108 1.73 -19.33 9.67
CA SER A 108 2.32 -20.09 10.78
C SER A 108 1.27 -20.83 11.62
N TYR A 109 0.11 -20.23 11.83
CA TYR A 109 -1.01 -20.90 12.51
C TYR A 109 -1.56 -22.08 11.70
N MET A 110 -1.69 -21.93 10.38
CA MET A 110 -2.13 -22.99 9.49
C MET A 110 -1.14 -24.15 9.48
N ASP A 111 0.16 -23.87 9.37
CA ASP A 111 1.21 -24.90 9.42
C ASP A 111 1.13 -25.72 10.70
N LYS A 112 1.04 -25.06 11.87
CA LYS A 112 0.87 -25.75 13.16
C LYS A 112 -0.39 -26.62 13.23
N ARG A 113 -1.49 -26.17 12.60
CA ARG A 113 -2.71 -26.97 12.52
C ARG A 113 -2.54 -28.18 11.62
N PHE A 114 -1.86 -28.03 10.49
CA PHE A 114 -1.57 -29.16 9.60
C PHE A 114 -0.66 -30.18 10.28
N GLU A 115 0.42 -29.75 10.93
CA GLU A 115 1.29 -30.65 11.72
C GLU A 115 0.51 -31.41 12.80
N ALA A 116 -0.42 -30.74 13.49
CA ALA A 116 -1.27 -31.39 14.49
C ALA A 116 -2.24 -32.41 13.87
N VAL A 117 -2.73 -32.15 12.65
CA VAL A 117 -3.57 -33.08 11.89
C VAL A 117 -2.74 -34.29 11.45
N ASP A 118 -1.56 -34.08 10.89
CA ASP A 118 -0.65 -35.15 10.46
C ASP A 118 -0.32 -36.09 11.63
N LYS A 119 0.01 -35.54 12.79
CA LYS A 119 0.26 -36.34 14.00
C LYS A 119 -0.95 -37.19 14.40
N ARG A 120 -2.17 -36.64 14.32
CA ARG A 120 -3.40 -37.40 14.61
C ARG A 120 -3.63 -38.52 13.60
N PHE A 121 -3.31 -38.30 12.32
CA PHE A 121 -3.38 -39.34 11.30
C PHE A 121 -2.36 -40.44 11.54
N GLU A 122 -1.12 -40.10 11.89
CA GLU A 122 -0.09 -41.09 12.25
C GLU A 122 -0.52 -41.94 13.47
N ASP A 123 -1.05 -41.29 14.52
CA ASP A 123 -1.53 -41.99 15.72
C ASP A 123 -2.72 -42.92 15.38
N MET A 124 -3.63 -42.48 14.50
CA MET A 124 -4.73 -43.29 14.03
C MET A 124 -4.24 -44.51 13.23
N GLN A 125 -3.27 -44.32 12.34
CA GLN A 125 -2.67 -45.40 11.55
C GLN A 125 -2.02 -46.44 12.45
N LYS A 126 -1.18 -46.01 13.41
CA LYS A 126 -0.55 -46.91 14.40
C LYS A 126 -1.58 -47.71 15.20
N ASN A 127 -2.69 -47.07 15.59
CA ASN A 127 -3.76 -47.76 16.30
C ASN A 127 -4.48 -48.78 15.40
N MET A 128 -4.73 -48.45 14.13
CA MET A 128 -5.31 -49.38 13.17
C MET A 128 -4.39 -50.59 12.92
N ASP A 129 -3.10 -50.37 12.72
CA ASP A 129 -2.10 -51.42 12.53
C ASP A 129 -2.09 -52.37 13.72
N LYS A 130 -2.02 -51.82 14.95
CA LYS A 130 -2.07 -52.61 16.18
C LYS A 130 -3.35 -53.44 16.30
N ARG A 131 -4.52 -52.84 16.01
CA ARG A 131 -5.80 -53.57 16.05
C ARG A 131 -5.85 -54.69 15.01
N PHE A 132 -5.27 -54.46 13.82
CA PHE A 132 -5.19 -55.46 12.78
C PHE A 132 -4.28 -56.63 13.18
N GLU A 133 -3.10 -56.34 13.74
CA GLU A 133 -2.20 -57.37 14.29
C GLU A 133 -2.86 -58.19 15.41
N ASP A 134 -3.56 -57.54 16.33
CA ASP A 134 -4.27 -58.22 17.42
C ASP A 134 -5.40 -59.11 16.90
N MET A 135 -6.12 -58.65 15.87
CA MET A 135 -7.14 -59.44 15.18
C MET A 135 -6.53 -60.68 14.50
N GLN A 136 -5.41 -60.50 13.77
CA GLN A 136 -4.70 -61.60 13.11
C GLN A 136 -4.25 -62.66 14.12
N LYS A 137 -3.61 -62.24 15.22
CA LYS A 137 -3.20 -63.14 16.31
C LYS A 137 -4.37 -63.91 16.91
N SER A 138 -5.53 -63.27 17.08
CA SER A 138 -6.75 -63.91 17.58
C SER A 138 -7.29 -64.96 16.60
N MET A 139 -7.28 -64.64 15.30
CA MET A 139 -7.69 -65.57 14.24
C MET A 139 -6.76 -66.77 14.16
N ASP A 140 -5.43 -66.56 14.19
CA ASP A 140 -4.44 -67.63 14.15
C ASP A 140 -4.60 -68.60 15.34
N LYS A 141 -4.83 -68.06 16.55
CA LYS A 141 -5.10 -68.89 17.74
C LYS A 141 -6.35 -69.76 17.56
N ARG A 142 -7.45 -69.16 17.10
CA ARG A 142 -8.71 -69.89 16.86
C ARG A 142 -8.54 -70.95 15.77
N PHE A 143 -7.83 -70.62 14.69
CA PHE A 143 -7.54 -71.55 13.60
C PHE A 143 -6.71 -72.74 14.09
N ASN A 144 -5.64 -72.50 14.84
CA ASN A 144 -4.81 -73.55 15.41
C ASN A 144 -5.60 -74.46 16.38
N SER A 145 -6.46 -73.89 17.22
CA SER A 145 -7.35 -74.68 18.10
C SER A 145 -8.32 -75.54 17.30
N MET A 146 -8.92 -75.00 16.24
CA MET A 146 -9.84 -75.75 15.36
C MET A 146 -9.12 -76.87 14.62
N GLN A 147 -7.91 -76.61 14.11
CA GLN A 147 -7.09 -77.61 13.44
C GLN A 147 -6.69 -78.74 14.39
N ALA A 148 -6.30 -78.42 15.63
CA ALA A 148 -5.98 -79.43 16.65
C ALA A 148 -7.18 -80.32 16.96
N LEU A 149 -8.37 -79.75 17.15
CA LEU A 149 -9.60 -80.51 17.36
C LEU A 149 -9.95 -81.40 16.15
N MET A 150 -9.78 -80.89 14.94
CA MET A 150 -10.00 -81.64 13.70
C MET A 150 -9.05 -82.85 13.61
N VAL A 151 -7.75 -82.65 13.86
CA VAL A 151 -6.75 -83.72 13.88
C VAL A 151 -7.11 -84.78 14.93
N LEU A 152 -7.44 -84.37 16.15
CA LEU A 152 -7.89 -85.30 17.20
C LEU A 152 -9.12 -86.10 16.76
N GLY A 153 -10.14 -85.43 16.21
CA GLY A 153 -11.34 -86.09 15.67
C GLY A 153 -11.02 -87.12 14.58
N PHE A 154 -10.17 -86.77 13.61
CA PHE A 154 -9.72 -87.71 12.58
C PHE A 154 -8.95 -88.90 13.16
N THR A 155 -8.07 -88.68 14.15
CA THR A 155 -7.34 -89.77 14.79
C THR A 155 -8.27 -90.76 15.50
N VAL A 156 -9.31 -90.27 16.20
CA VAL A 156 -10.31 -91.12 16.85
C VAL A 156 -11.12 -91.91 15.83
N LEU A 157 -11.54 -91.28 14.74
CA LEU A 157 -12.28 -91.97 13.67
C LEU A 157 -11.42 -93.04 12.97
N ALA A 158 -10.15 -92.75 12.71
CA ALA A 158 -9.22 -93.68 12.08
C ALA A 158 -8.93 -94.90 12.97
N THR A 159 -8.72 -94.70 14.27
CA THR A 159 -8.51 -95.81 15.22
C THR A 159 -9.77 -96.67 15.34
N MET A 160 -10.95 -96.06 15.45
CA MET A 160 -12.23 -96.78 15.49
C MET A 160 -12.46 -97.62 14.22
N MET A 161 -12.24 -97.06 13.03
CA MET A 161 -12.34 -97.82 11.77
C MET A 161 -11.35 -99.00 11.74
N THR A 162 -10.14 -98.81 12.24
CA THR A 162 -9.12 -99.87 12.29
C THR A 162 -9.56 -101.01 13.21
N VAL A 163 -10.10 -100.69 14.38
CA VAL A 163 -10.65 -101.66 15.33
C VAL A 163 -11.82 -102.42 14.71
N ILE A 164 -12.77 -101.73 14.08
CA ILE A 164 -13.93 -102.38 13.42
C ILE A 164 -13.47 -103.37 12.34
N ARG A 165 -12.45 -103.02 11.54
CA ARG A 165 -11.88 -103.94 10.54
C ARG A 165 -11.13 -105.14 11.10
N LEU A 166 -10.63 -105.05 12.35
CA LEU A 166 -9.89 -106.15 13.00
C LEU A 166 -10.81 -107.13 13.72
N PHE A 167 -11.97 -106.68 14.20
CA PHE A 167 -12.90 -107.47 15.02
C PHE A 167 -14.23 -107.81 14.33
N GLY A 168 -14.52 -107.24 13.16
CA GLY A 168 -15.67 -107.58 12.32
C GLY A 168 -15.21 -108.25 11.04
#